data_AF-A0A6J4NZG8-F1
#
_entry.id   AF-A0A6J4NZG8-F1
#
_cell.length_a   1.000
_cell.length_b   1.000
_cell.length_c   1.000
_cell.angle_alpha   90.00
_cell.angle_beta   90.00
_cell.angle_gamma   90.00
#
_symmetry.space_group_name_H-M   'P 1'
#
loop_
_entity.id
_entity.type
_entity.pdbx_description
1 polymer ?
#
loop_
_entity_poly.entity_id
_entity_poly.type
_entity_poly.pdbx_seq_one_letter_code
_entity_poly.pdbx_strand_id
1 'polypeptide(L)'
;MSWWLVWWVWLAISVTLGILEILLPVNVFLGFSGGAFGTAILVALGLDLGLGGTLLLFALISGAGILVLRLSLGGHRGTARIVERDINEPIPPRPEPPREP
;
A
#
# COMPACT_ATOMS: atom_id res chain seq x y z
N MET A 1 31.63 -5.38 -15.84
CA MET A 1 30.78 -4.18 -15.83
C MET A 1 29.87 -4.25 -14.62
N SER A 2 29.97 -3.27 -13.71
CA SER A 2 29.25 -3.23 -12.44
C SER A 2 27.81 -2.76 -12.67
N TRP A 3 26.93 -3.67 -13.09
CA TRP A 3 25.55 -3.35 -13.50
C TRP A 3 24.69 -2.73 -12.37
N TRP A 4 25.08 -2.95 -11.10
CA TRP A 4 24.44 -2.32 -9.93
C TRP A 4 24.78 -0.84 -9.74
N LEU A 5 25.86 -0.34 -10.35
CA LEU A 5 26.23 1.09 -10.38
C LEU A 5 25.62 1.82 -11.59
N VAL A 6 24.81 1.12 -12.39
CA VAL A 6 24.17 1.69 -13.55
C VAL A 6 22.84 2.30 -13.12
N TRP A 7 22.78 3.62 -12.97
CA TRP A 7 21.61 4.33 -12.46
C TRP A 7 20.33 4.08 -13.30
N TRP A 8 20.45 3.93 -14.62
CA TRP A 8 19.29 3.69 -15.47
C TRP A 8 18.67 2.30 -15.28
N VAL A 9 19.44 1.31 -14.83
CA VAL A 9 18.93 -0.04 -14.51
C VAL A 9 17.97 0.05 -13.33
N TRP A 10 18.33 0.79 -12.29
CA TRP A 10 17.45 1.05 -11.15
C TRP A 10 16.19 1.84 -11.54
N LEU A 11 16.33 2.80 -12.45
CA LEU A 11 15.20 3.57 -12.95
C LEU A 11 14.24 2.69 -13.77
N ALA A 12 14.76 1.79 -14.62
CA ALA A 12 13.95 0.82 -15.35
C ALA A 12 13.22 -0.16 -14.42
N ILE A 13 13.89 -0.64 -13.37
CA ILE A 13 13.27 -1.47 -12.33
C ILE A 13 12.14 -0.71 -11.63
N SER A 14 12.36 0.55 -11.26
CA SER A 14 11.36 1.40 -10.62
C SER A 14 10.09 1.54 -11.47
N VAL A 15 10.25 1.84 -12.76
CA VAL A 15 9.13 1.96 -13.71
C VAL A 15 8.41 0.63 -13.86
N THR A 16 9.15 -0.48 -14.01
CA THR A 16 8.57 -1.81 -14.17
C THR A 16 7.72 -2.22 -12.96
N LEU A 17 8.22 -1.98 -11.74
CA LEU A 17 7.48 -2.22 -10.51
C LEU A 17 6.23 -1.34 -10.40
N GLY A 18 6.33 -0.06 -10.82
CA GLY A 18 5.18 0.84 -10.86
C GLY A 18 4.09 0.38 -11.84
N ILE A 19 4.48 -0.12 -13.02
CA ILE A 19 3.53 -0.71 -13.98
C ILE A 19 2.89 -1.97 -13.39
N LEU A 20 3.68 -2.82 -12.72
CA LEU A 20 3.19 -4.06 -12.13
C LEU A 20 2.13 -3.79 -11.05
N GLU A 21 2.26 -2.71 -10.29
CA GLU A 21 1.27 -2.25 -9.32
C GLU A 21 -0.07 -1.87 -9.96
N ILE A 22 -0.05 -1.24 -11.14
CA ILE A 22 -1.27 -0.87 -11.88
C ILE A 22 -2.01 -2.13 -12.34
N LEU A 23 -1.27 -3.17 -12.74
CA LEU A 23 -1.84 -4.45 -13.17
C LEU A 23 -2.33 -5.30 -11.99
N LEU A 24 -1.63 -5.25 -10.87
CA LEU A 24 -1.88 -6.02 -9.65
C LEU A 24 -1.90 -5.04 -8.47
N PRO A 25 -3.08 -4.52 -8.08
CA PRO A 25 -3.21 -3.51 -7.02
C PRO A 25 -3.01 -4.15 -5.63
N VAL A 26 -1.76 -4.51 -5.34
CA VAL A 26 -1.31 -5.19 -4.11
C VAL A 26 -0.75 -4.18 -3.10
N ASN A 27 -0.53 -2.93 -3.52
CA ASN A 27 0.06 -1.80 -2.80
C ASN A 27 1.52 -1.99 -2.36
N VAL A 28 2.11 -3.16 -2.61
CA VAL A 28 3.47 -3.51 -2.20
C VAL A 28 4.50 -3.04 -3.23
N PHE A 29 4.18 -3.08 -4.52
CA PHE A 29 5.12 -2.70 -5.59
C PHE A 29 5.35 -1.19 -5.64
N LEU A 30 4.40 -0.40 -5.16
CA LEU A 30 4.55 1.06 -4.96
C LEU A 30 5.74 1.41 -4.05
N GLY A 31 5.88 0.70 -2.93
CA GLY A 31 7.02 0.88 -2.01
C GLY A 31 8.36 0.47 -2.65
N PHE A 32 8.37 -0.65 -3.37
CA PHE A 32 9.56 -1.11 -4.09
C PHE A 32 9.95 -0.19 -5.26
N SER A 33 8.96 0.35 -5.98
CA SER A 33 9.18 1.32 -7.06
C SER A 33 9.82 2.61 -6.53
N GLY A 34 9.32 3.13 -5.41
CA GLY A 34 9.93 4.28 -4.72
C GLY A 34 11.34 3.99 -4.20
N GLY A 35 11.56 2.79 -3.66
CA GLY A 35 12.89 2.29 -3.28
C GLY A 35 13.89 2.33 -4.44
N ALA A 36 13.51 1.73 -5.58
CA ALA A 36 14.35 1.67 -6.77
C ALA A 36 14.62 3.06 -7.36
N PHE A 37 13.63 3.97 -7.31
CA PHE A 37 13.81 5.34 -7.75
C PHE A 37 14.82 6.10 -6.88
N GLY A 38 14.71 5.99 -5.55
CA GLY A 38 15.67 6.58 -4.62
C GLY A 38 17.09 6.03 -4.82
N THR A 39 17.22 4.72 -5.00
CA THR A 39 18.50 4.08 -5.33
C THR A 39 19.05 4.57 -6.68
N ALA A 40 18.22 4.77 -7.70
CA ALA A 40 18.64 5.29 -9.00
C ALA A 40 19.25 6.70 -8.87
N ILE A 41 18.63 7.58 -8.08
CA ILE A 41 19.14 8.93 -7.82
C ILE A 41 20.50 8.86 -7.11
N LEU A 42 20.61 8.03 -6.06
CA LEU A 42 21.85 7.95 -5.28
C LEU A 42 23.01 7.35 -6.09
N VAL A 43 22.73 6.35 -6.91
CA VAL A 43 23.71 5.79 -7.85
C VAL A 43 24.08 6.83 -8.93
N ALA A 44 23.12 7.62 -9.42
CA ALA A 44 23.39 8.72 -10.37
C ALA A 44 24.27 9.82 -9.76
N LEU A 45 24.19 10.04 -8.44
CA LEU A 45 25.06 10.96 -7.69
C LEU A 45 26.47 10.39 -7.42
N GLY A 46 26.76 9.16 -7.87
CA GLY A 46 28.06 8.52 -7.72
C GLY A 46 28.28 7.83 -6.37
N LEU A 47 27.20 7.52 -5.64
CA LEU A 47 27.29 6.79 -4.37
C LEU A 47 27.61 5.30 -4.64
N ASP A 48 28.85 4.91 -4.40
CA ASP A 48 29.29 3.51 -4.46
C ASP A 48 29.45 2.94 -3.05
N LEU A 49 28.47 2.13 -2.64
CA LEU A 49 28.47 1.39 -1.37
C LEU A 49 28.80 -0.10 -1.59
N GLY A 50 29.21 -0.48 -2.80
CA GLY A 50 29.27 -1.86 -3.25
C GLY A 50 27.88 -2.52 -3.33
N LEU A 51 27.83 -3.73 -3.89
CA LEU A 51 26.56 -4.45 -4.13
C LEU A 51 25.74 -4.63 -2.84
N GLY A 52 26.39 -4.98 -1.72
CA GLY A 52 25.72 -5.16 -0.44
C GLY A 52 25.11 -3.87 0.12
N GLY A 53 25.85 -2.76 0.04
CA GLY A 53 25.37 -1.48 0.56
C GLY A 53 24.28 -0.86 -0.31
N THR A 54 24.35 -1.00 -1.64
CA THR A 54 23.28 -0.57 -2.55
C THR A 54 21.98 -1.34 -2.31
N LEU A 55 22.06 -2.66 -2.07
CA LEU A 55 20.89 -3.48 -1.72
C LEU A 55 20.33 -3.14 -0.34
N LEU A 56 21.18 -2.89 0.65
CA LEU A 56 20.74 -2.45 1.98
C LEU A 56 19.98 -1.13 1.90
N LEU A 57 20.51 -0.18 1.12
CA LEU A 57 19.92 1.13 0.96
C LEU A 57 18.57 1.05 0.21
N PHE A 58 18.50 0.24 -0.84
CA PHE A 58 17.24 -0.09 -1.52
C PHE A 58 16.22 -0.70 -0.55
N ALA A 59 16.63 -1.66 0.28
CA ALA A 59 15.74 -2.32 1.25
C ALA A 59 15.22 -1.32 2.29
N LEU A 60 16.06 -0.40 2.77
CA LEU A 60 15.68 0.65 3.72
C LEU A 60 14.65 1.62 3.12
N ILE A 61 14.92 2.15 1.92
CA ILE A 61 14.00 3.09 1.25
C ILE A 61 12.69 2.40 0.90
N SER A 62 12.75 1.18 0.37
CA SER A 62 11.55 0.41 0.03
C SER A 62 10.72 0.07 1.27
N GLY A 63 11.36 -0.36 2.36
CA GLY A 63 10.70 -0.63 3.63
C GLY A 63 10.02 0.62 4.19
N ALA A 64 10.68 1.78 4.11
CA ALA A 64 10.10 3.06 4.49
C ALA A 64 8.89 3.43 3.63
N GLY A 65 8.95 3.21 2.32
CA GLY A 65 7.83 3.46 1.40
C GLY A 65 6.59 2.63 1.75
N ILE A 66 6.76 1.34 2.06
CA ILE A 66 5.67 0.46 2.50
C ILE A 66 5.09 0.95 3.83
N LEU A 67 5.93 1.38 4.77
CA LEU A 67 5.50 1.89 6.06
C LEU A 67 4.66 3.16 5.92
N VAL A 68 5.12 4.12 5.12
CA VAL A 68 4.38 5.36 4.80
C VAL A 68 3.02 5.02 4.19
N LEU A 69 2.97 4.08 3.24
CA LEU A 69 1.73 3.69 2.60
C LEU A 69 0.74 3.05 3.59
N ARG A 70 1.22 2.17 4.49
CA ARG A 70 0.40 1.57 5.55
C ARG A 70 -0.12 2.62 6.53
N LEU A 71 0.70 3.62 6.87
CA LEU A 71 0.31 4.71 7.76
C LEU A 71 -0.75 5.62 7.11
N SER A 72 -0.62 5.92 5.81
CA SER A 72 -1.58 6.77 5.09
C SER A 72 -2.92 6.07 4.83
N LEU A 73 -2.92 4.77 4.52
CA LEU A 73 -4.13 4.01 4.19
C LEU A 73 -4.88 3.46 5.43
N GLY A 74 -4.18 3.21 6.54
CA GLY A 74 -4.77 2.73 7.80
C GLY A 74 -5.65 3.74 8.54
N GLY A 75 -5.75 4.98 8.02
CA GLY A 75 -6.52 6.07 8.60
C GLY A 75 -8.04 5.98 8.47
N HIS A 76 -8.59 4.93 7.84
CA HIS A 76 -10.03 4.67 7.91
C HIS A 76 -10.37 4.17 9.31
N ARG A 77 -10.41 5.11 10.26
CA ARG A 77 -11.30 5.04 11.42
C ARG A 77 -12.68 4.90 10.82
N GLY A 78 -13.07 3.65 10.53
CA GLY A 78 -14.45 3.33 10.27
C GLY A 78 -15.20 3.99 11.40
N THR A 79 -15.99 5.01 11.08
CA THR A 79 -16.97 5.54 12.00
C THR A 79 -17.74 4.32 12.43
N ALA A 80 -17.41 3.77 13.60
CA ALA A 80 -18.20 2.75 14.24
C ALA A 80 -19.53 3.44 14.42
N ARG A 81 -20.44 3.20 13.48
CA ARG A 81 -21.80 3.70 13.56
C ARG A 81 -22.31 3.02 14.82
N ILE A 82 -22.42 3.77 15.91
CA ILE A 82 -23.04 3.29 17.14
C ILE A 82 -24.50 3.10 16.75
N VAL A 83 -24.82 1.87 16.35
CA VAL A 83 -26.19 1.47 16.06
C VAL A 83 -26.77 1.12 17.42
N GLU A 84 -27.44 2.10 18.03
CA GLU A 84 -28.13 1.91 19.32
C GLU A 84 -29.35 0.99 19.21
N ARG A 85 -29.83 0.76 17.99
CA ARG A 85 -31.03 -0.02 17.72
C ARG A 85 -30.69 -1.47 17.41
N ASP A 86 -31.12 -2.38 18.26
CA ASP A 86 -30.84 -3.80 18.11
C ASP A 86 -31.63 -4.39 16.94
N ILE A 87 -30.96 -5.17 16.08
CA ILE A 87 -31.56 -5.83 14.92
C ILE A 87 -32.63 -6.87 15.30
N ASN A 88 -32.62 -7.36 16.54
CA ASN A 88 -33.56 -8.35 17.04
C ASN A 88 -34.80 -7.73 17.70
N GLU A 89 -34.98 -6.40 17.69
CA GLU A 89 -36.22 -5.80 18.16
C GLU A 89 -37.43 -6.42 17.43
N PRO A 90 -38.31 -7.17 18.14
CA PRO A 90 -39.42 -7.86 17.50
C PRO A 90 -40.36 -6.84 16.89
N ILE A 91 -40.66 -7.03 15.61
CA ILE A 91 -41.68 -6.24 14.91
C ILE A 91 -42.99 -6.46 15.67
N PRO A 92 -43.68 -5.38 16.12
CA PRO A 92 -44.94 -5.53 16.82
C PRO A 92 -45.93 -6.29 15.92
N PRO A 93 -46.78 -7.17 16.51
CA PRO A 93 -47.74 -7.91 15.73
C PRO A 93 -48.63 -6.93 14.96
N ARG A 94 -48.84 -7.21 13.66
CA ARG A 94 -49.81 -6.44 12.89
C ARG A 94 -51.17 -6.56 13.60
N PRO A 95 -51.94 -5.46 13.73
CA PRO A 95 -53.25 -5.53 14.34
C PRO A 95 -54.07 -6.61 13.64
N GLU A 96 -54.64 -7.52 14.43
CA GLU A 96 -55.53 -8.54 13.89
C GLU A 96 -56.69 -7.84 13.16
N PRO A 97 -57.07 -8.30 11.96
CA PRO A 97 -58.24 -7.77 11.29
C PRO A 97 -59.47 -7.97 12.21
N PRO A 98 -60.46 -7.06 12.15
CA PRO A 98 -61.69 -7.19 12.92
C PRO A 98 -62.28 -8.58 12.71
N ARG A 99 -62.58 -9.29 13.79
CA ARG A 99 -63.32 -10.55 13.69
C ARG A 99 -64.74 -10.19 13.26
N GLU A 100 -65.13 -10.65 12.08
CA GLU A 100 -66.50 -10.56 11.62
C GLU A 100 -67.41 -11.32 12.63
N PRO A 101 -68.58 -10.77 12.99
CA PRO A 101 -69.46 -11.33 14.00
C PRO A 101 -70.13 -12.65 13.58
#